data_AF-G0NEP3-F1
#
_entry.id   AF-G0NEP3-F1
#
_cell.length_a   1.000
_cell.length_b   1.000
_cell.length_c   1.000
_cell.angle_alpha   90.00
_cell.angle_beta   90.00
_cell.angle_gamma   90.00
#
_symmetry.space_group_name_H-M   'P 1'
#
loop_
_entity.id
_entity.type
_entity.pdbx_description
1 polymer ?
#
loop_
_entity_poly.entity_id
_entity_poly.type
_entity_poly.pdbx_seq_one_letter_code
_entity_poly.pdbx_strand_id
1 'polypeptide(L)'
;MLKGLWNVFGRLEKVATTAIARQQKLCGESMLMAYVEKDVVVCDIKNLEVDLSWCSRYTFEQLKFFDSHDHEKQLDILIQLILELQPTDVELSYMLCQLCFHQVGKKYQGEILEVTDRFQEILSNHLHDYYVNNRQQVKYANRISNMMKINNIIQQCIYRDRVKSELMKVFDVFYVKCSHPDLFINS
;
A
#
# COMPACT_ATOMS: atom_id res chain seq x y z
N MET A 1 -3.39 10.15 -13.72
CA MET A 1 -4.06 10.16 -12.41
C MET A 1 -4.31 8.75 -11.86
N LEU A 2 -5.05 7.88 -12.57
CA LEU A 2 -5.37 6.50 -12.14
C LEU A 2 -4.15 5.59 -11.84
N LYS A 3 -3.04 5.74 -12.57
CA LYS A 3 -1.83 4.91 -12.37
C LYS A 3 -1.13 5.13 -11.03
N GLY A 4 -1.11 6.37 -10.52
CA GLY A 4 -0.55 6.66 -9.19
C GLY A 4 -1.42 6.10 -8.05
N LEU A 5 -2.74 6.06 -8.27
CA LEU A 5 -3.71 5.48 -7.35
C LEU A 5 -3.61 3.94 -7.31
N TRP A 6 -3.21 3.31 -8.41
CA TRP A 6 -3.04 1.85 -8.48
C TRP A 6 -1.99 1.33 -7.48
N ASN A 7 -0.89 2.07 -7.30
CA ASN A 7 0.17 1.68 -6.36
C ASN A 7 -0.29 1.74 -4.90
N VAL A 8 -1.19 2.68 -4.58
CA VAL A 8 -1.86 2.75 -3.26
C VAL A 8 -2.79 1.58 -3.07
N PHE A 9 -3.66 1.37 -4.06
CA PHE A 9 -4.67 0.32 -4.04
C PHE A 9 -4.02 -1.05 -3.84
N GLY A 10 -3.07 -1.43 -4.71
CA GLY A 10 -2.41 -2.72 -4.65
C GLY A 10 -1.65 -2.96 -3.34
N ARG A 11 -1.14 -1.91 -2.70
CA ARG A 11 -0.47 -2.04 -1.40
C ARG A 11 -1.45 -2.30 -0.26
N LEU A 12 -2.53 -1.51 -0.16
CA LEU A 12 -3.53 -1.73 0.88
C LEU A 12 -4.21 -3.10 0.69
N GLU A 13 -4.57 -3.43 -0.55
CA GLU A 13 -5.16 -4.72 -0.92
C GLU A 13 -4.25 -5.89 -0.52
N LYS A 14 -2.97 -5.87 -0.93
CA LYS A 14 -2.01 -6.93 -0.58
C LYS A 14 -1.93 -7.18 0.92
N VAL A 15 -1.81 -6.12 1.72
CA VAL A 15 -1.71 -6.24 3.19
C VAL A 15 -3.03 -6.74 3.77
N ALA A 16 -4.17 -6.23 3.31
CA ALA A 16 -5.49 -6.64 3.77
C ALA A 16 -5.79 -8.12 3.43
N THR A 17 -5.58 -8.54 2.18
CA THR A 17 -5.77 -9.93 1.74
C THR A 17 -4.84 -10.88 2.48
N THR A 18 -3.58 -10.49 2.70
CA THR A 18 -2.64 -11.29 3.50
C THR A 18 -3.09 -11.42 4.95
N ALA A 19 -3.55 -10.33 5.58
CA ALA A 19 -4.08 -10.35 6.94
C ALA A 19 -5.30 -11.28 7.04
N ILE A 20 -6.26 -11.18 6.12
CA ILE A 20 -7.45 -12.05 6.08
C ILE A 20 -7.03 -13.52 5.92
N ALA A 21 -6.11 -13.82 5.01
CA ALA A 21 -5.62 -15.19 4.80
C ALA A 21 -4.90 -15.74 6.03
N ARG A 22 -4.12 -14.92 6.77
CA ARG A 22 -3.48 -15.31 8.05
C ARG A 22 -4.53 -15.59 9.11
N GLN A 23 -5.56 -14.75 9.23
CA GLN A 23 -6.66 -14.96 10.16
C GLN A 23 -7.39 -16.29 9.90
N GLN A 24 -7.55 -16.65 8.62
CA GLN A 24 -8.17 -17.91 8.19
C GLN A 24 -7.21 -19.10 8.19
N LYS A 25 -5.94 -18.92 8.62
CA LYS A 25 -4.88 -19.94 8.62
C LYS A 25 -4.59 -20.53 7.23
N LEU A 26 -4.82 -19.74 6.18
CA LEU A 26 -4.55 -20.11 4.79
C LEU A 26 -3.11 -19.82 4.36
N CYS A 27 -2.39 -18.96 5.09
CA CYS A 27 -0.99 -18.63 4.80
C CYS A 27 -0.16 -18.48 6.10
N GLY A 28 1.12 -18.84 6.01
CA GLY A 28 2.08 -18.73 7.12
C GLY A 28 2.66 -17.33 7.29
N GLU A 29 3.49 -17.14 8.32
CA GLU A 29 4.08 -15.83 8.65
C GLU A 29 5.00 -15.28 7.56
N SER A 30 5.74 -16.13 6.84
CA SER A 30 6.62 -15.70 5.73
C SER A 30 5.91 -15.58 4.37
N MET A 31 4.61 -15.90 4.34
CA MET A 31 3.83 -15.92 3.11
C MET A 31 3.05 -14.62 2.92
N LEU A 32 2.99 -14.16 1.68
CA LEU A 32 2.17 -13.03 1.24
C LEU A 32 1.17 -13.48 0.18
N MET A 33 -0.04 -12.95 0.27
CA MET A 33 -1.06 -13.10 -0.76
C MET A 33 -0.89 -12.01 -1.81
N ALA A 34 -1.03 -12.34 -3.08
CA ALA A 34 -1.10 -11.37 -4.16
C ALA A 34 -2.07 -11.84 -5.25
N TYR A 35 -2.61 -10.89 -6.01
CA TYR A 35 -3.34 -11.19 -7.23
C TYR A 35 -2.39 -11.11 -8.43
N VAL A 36 -2.35 -12.17 -9.23
CA VAL A 36 -1.69 -12.18 -10.54
C VAL A 36 -2.79 -12.44 -11.56
N GLU A 37 -3.15 -11.39 -12.29
CA GLU A 37 -4.30 -11.37 -13.21
C GLU A 37 -5.61 -11.74 -12.50
N LYS A 38 -6.08 -12.99 -12.65
CA LYS A 38 -7.33 -13.50 -12.06
C LYS A 38 -7.09 -14.48 -10.92
N ASP A 39 -5.84 -14.86 -10.70
CA ASP A 39 -5.48 -15.90 -9.75
C ASP A 39 -4.94 -15.28 -8.46
N VAL A 40 -5.33 -15.90 -7.35
CA VAL A 40 -4.75 -15.61 -6.03
C VAL A 40 -3.52 -16.50 -5.86
N VAL A 41 -2.37 -15.87 -5.70
CA VAL A 41 -1.09 -16.57 -5.50
C VAL A 41 -0.55 -16.33 -4.09
N VAL A 42 0.12 -17.36 -3.57
CA VAL A 42 0.87 -17.29 -2.31
C VAL A 42 2.35 -17.25 -2.65
N CYS A 43 3.05 -16.23 -2.14
CA CYS A 43 4.49 -16.10 -2.31
C CYS A 43 5.17 -16.22 -0.95
N ASP A 44 6.09 -17.18 -0.82
CA ASP A 44 6.98 -17.29 0.34
C ASP A 44 8.20 -16.41 0.11
N ILE A 45 8.24 -15.27 0.79
CA ILE A 45 9.30 -14.26 0.57
C ILE A 45 10.67 -14.82 0.92
N LYS A 46 10.75 -15.68 1.95
CA LYS A 46 12.02 -16.20 2.46
C LYS A 46 12.74 -17.11 1.46
N ASN A 47 11.97 -17.78 0.61
CA ASN A 47 12.45 -18.73 -0.39
C ASN A 47 12.30 -18.19 -1.82
N LEU A 48 11.97 -16.90 -1.99
CA LEU A 48 11.79 -16.27 -3.29
C LEU A 48 13.14 -15.97 -3.93
N GLU A 49 13.43 -16.64 -5.04
CA GLU A 49 14.55 -16.31 -5.92
C GLU A 49 14.04 -15.55 -7.15
N VAL A 50 14.58 -14.36 -7.40
CA VAL A 50 14.24 -13.54 -8.57
C VAL A 50 15.47 -13.39 -9.45
N ASP A 51 15.39 -13.91 -10.67
CA ASP A 51 16.42 -13.66 -11.68
C ASP A 51 16.25 -12.26 -12.28
N LEU A 52 17.27 -11.43 -12.06
CA LEU A 52 17.35 -10.05 -12.56
C LEU A 52 18.45 -9.88 -13.61
N SER A 53 19.12 -10.96 -14.03
CA SER A 53 20.22 -10.90 -15.01
C SER A 53 19.77 -10.38 -16.38
N TRP A 54 18.50 -10.58 -16.72
CA TRP A 54 17.86 -10.11 -17.96
C TRP A 54 17.60 -8.60 -18.00
N CYS A 55 17.65 -7.91 -16.85
CA CYS A 55 17.30 -6.49 -16.75
C CYS A 55 18.31 -5.62 -16.02
N SER A 56 19.28 -6.21 -15.32
CA SER A 56 20.31 -5.50 -14.55
C SER A 56 21.71 -6.03 -14.86
N ARG A 57 22.70 -5.15 -14.78
CA ARG A 57 24.12 -5.51 -14.83
C ARG A 57 24.72 -5.75 -13.45
N TYR A 58 23.94 -5.51 -12.40
CA TYR A 58 24.36 -5.66 -11.02
C TYR A 58 24.13 -7.09 -10.54
N THR A 59 25.04 -7.59 -9.70
CA THR A 59 24.85 -8.87 -9.03
C THR A 59 23.76 -8.77 -7.96
N PHE A 60 23.18 -9.90 -7.57
CA PHE A 60 22.20 -9.95 -6.47
C PHE A 60 22.70 -9.26 -5.20
N GLU A 61 23.96 -9.48 -4.81
CA GLU A 61 24.57 -8.82 -3.64
C GLU A 61 24.66 -7.29 -3.78
N GLN A 62 24.92 -6.77 -4.99
CA GLN A 62 24.91 -5.33 -5.23
C GLN A 62 23.48 -4.76 -5.19
N LEU A 63 22.50 -5.53 -5.66
CA LEU A 63 21.10 -5.12 -5.63
C LEU A 63 20.52 -5.10 -4.22
N LYS A 64 21.02 -5.95 -3.30
CA LYS A 64 20.67 -5.90 -1.87
C LYS A 64 20.98 -4.54 -1.23
N PHE A 65 21.93 -3.76 -1.74
CA PHE A 65 22.18 -2.41 -1.26
C PHE A 65 20.92 -1.52 -1.34
N PHE A 66 20.15 -1.68 -2.41
CA PHE A 66 18.90 -0.94 -2.58
C PHE A 66 17.76 -1.54 -1.78
N ASP A 67 17.90 -2.77 -1.29
CA ASP A 67 16.89 -3.43 -0.50
C ASP A 67 17.05 -3.11 0.99
N SER A 68 16.18 -2.24 1.50
CA SER A 68 16.22 -1.91 2.91
C SER A 68 15.59 -3.05 3.73
N HIS A 69 16.34 -3.62 4.68
CA HIS A 69 15.83 -4.55 5.70
C HIS A 69 14.61 -3.99 6.49
N ASP A 70 14.36 -2.69 6.39
CA ASP A 70 13.18 -2.02 6.90
C ASP A 70 11.88 -2.44 6.19
N HIS A 71 11.92 -2.82 4.91
CA HIS A 71 10.70 -3.09 4.13
C HIS A 71 9.93 -4.31 4.64
N GLU A 72 10.62 -5.43 4.93
CA GLU A 72 9.98 -6.64 5.46
C GLU A 72 9.36 -6.37 6.82
N LYS A 73 10.11 -5.73 7.72
CA LYS A 73 9.61 -5.32 9.04
C LYS A 73 8.40 -4.40 8.95
N GLN A 74 8.39 -3.46 8.01
CA GLN A 74 7.26 -2.56 7.79
C GLN A 74 6.01 -3.29 7.28
N LEU A 75 6.19 -4.23 6.36
CA LEU A 75 5.10 -5.08 5.87
C LEU A 75 4.50 -5.92 6.99
N ASP A 76 5.32 -6.54 7.83
CA ASP A 76 4.84 -7.33 8.97
C ASP A 76 4.10 -6.46 9.99
N ILE A 77 4.63 -5.27 10.30
CA ILE A 77 3.93 -4.29 11.16
C ILE A 77 2.57 -3.93 10.57
N LEU A 78 2.49 -3.66 9.27
CA LEU A 78 1.23 -3.33 8.59
C LEU A 78 0.23 -4.49 8.66
N ILE A 79 0.67 -5.71 8.38
CA ILE A 79 -0.19 -6.90 8.44
C ILE A 79 -0.72 -7.10 9.85
N GLN A 80 0.15 -6.97 10.86
CA GLN A 80 -0.23 -7.08 12.27
C GLN A 80 -1.26 -6.02 12.68
N LEU A 81 -1.07 -4.76 12.28
CA LEU A 81 -2.02 -3.69 12.56
C LEU A 81 -3.39 -3.94 11.92
N ILE A 82 -3.42 -4.48 10.69
CA ILE A 82 -4.69 -4.85 10.03
C ILE A 82 -5.34 -6.04 10.74
N LEU A 83 -4.57 -7.05 11.15
CA LEU A 83 -5.06 -8.21 11.93
C LEU A 83 -5.68 -7.79 13.27
N GLU A 84 -5.09 -6.80 13.94
CA GLU A 84 -5.60 -6.25 15.20
C GLU A 84 -6.85 -5.39 14.98
N LEU A 85 -6.86 -4.58 13.91
CA LEU A 85 -8.00 -3.72 13.58
C LEU A 85 -9.23 -4.54 13.15
N GLN A 86 -9.02 -5.63 12.41
CA GLN A 86 -10.07 -6.41 11.73
C GLN A 86 -11.06 -5.47 11.03
N PRO A 87 -10.59 -4.72 10.01
CA PRO A 87 -11.41 -3.72 9.36
C PRO A 87 -12.55 -4.39 8.58
N THR A 88 -13.69 -3.72 8.59
CA THR A 88 -14.86 -4.06 7.78
C THR A 88 -14.66 -3.53 6.36
N ASP A 89 -15.44 -4.02 5.40
CA ASP A 89 -15.35 -3.54 4.00
C ASP A 89 -15.58 -2.03 3.88
N VAL A 90 -16.44 -1.47 4.74
CA VAL A 90 -16.68 -0.02 4.82
C VAL A 90 -15.44 0.73 5.32
N GLU A 91 -14.74 0.20 6.33
CA GLU A 91 -13.51 0.80 6.84
C GLU A 91 -12.36 0.68 5.85
N LEU A 92 -12.21 -0.47 5.19
CA LEU A 92 -11.22 -0.65 4.11
C LEU A 92 -11.48 0.31 2.95
N SER A 93 -12.75 0.46 2.55
CA SER A 93 -13.15 1.41 1.51
C SER A 93 -12.84 2.86 1.91
N TYR A 94 -13.15 3.23 3.16
CA TYR A 94 -12.81 4.54 3.70
C TYR A 94 -11.29 4.78 3.68
N MET A 95 -10.50 3.82 4.18
CA MET A 95 -9.04 3.90 4.20
C MET A 95 -8.46 4.07 2.80
N LEU A 96 -8.96 3.29 1.83
CA LEU A 96 -8.56 3.38 0.43
C LEU A 96 -8.84 4.76 -0.15
N CYS A 97 -10.08 5.24 -0.02
CA CYS A 97 -10.48 6.53 -0.56
C CYS A 97 -9.68 7.67 0.07
N GLN A 98 -9.43 7.61 1.39
CA GLN A 98 -8.63 8.62 2.10
C GLN A 98 -7.18 8.65 1.58
N LEU A 99 -6.55 7.49 1.37
CA LEU A 99 -5.21 7.41 0.76
C LEU A 99 -5.20 8.00 -0.66
N CYS A 100 -6.19 7.65 -1.47
CA CYS A 100 -6.35 8.12 -2.85
C CYS A 100 -6.46 9.65 -2.92
N PHE A 101 -7.39 10.22 -2.16
CA PHE A 101 -7.63 11.67 -2.16
C PHE A 101 -6.47 12.45 -1.57
N HIS A 102 -5.83 11.93 -0.51
CA HIS A 102 -4.63 12.57 0.04
C HIS A 102 -3.50 12.65 -1.00
N GLN A 103 -3.26 11.57 -1.76
CA GLN A 103 -2.23 11.59 -2.81
C GLN A 103 -2.56 12.54 -3.96
N VAL A 104 -3.81 12.53 -4.41
CA VAL A 104 -4.26 13.40 -5.51
C VAL A 104 -4.19 14.87 -5.12
N GLY A 105 -4.71 15.23 -3.94
CA GLY A 105 -4.69 16.60 -3.44
C GLY A 105 -3.26 17.12 -3.29
N LYS A 106 -2.37 16.32 -2.68
CA LYS A 106 -0.95 16.68 -2.51
C LYS A 106 -0.22 16.88 -3.83
N LYS A 107 -0.57 16.11 -4.86
CA LYS A 107 0.09 16.14 -6.17
C LYS A 107 -0.33 17.33 -7.02
N TYR A 108 -1.63 17.61 -7.14
CA TYR A 108 -2.12 18.62 -8.07
C TYR A 108 -2.37 20.00 -7.44
N GLN A 109 -2.56 20.07 -6.11
CA GLN A 109 -2.78 21.31 -5.36
C GLN A 109 -3.98 22.14 -5.90
N GLY A 110 -4.14 23.39 -5.43
CA GLY A 110 -5.16 24.33 -5.91
C GLY A 110 -6.59 23.80 -5.78
N GLU A 111 -7.42 24.03 -6.80
CA GLU A 111 -8.83 23.59 -6.84
C GLU A 111 -8.99 22.08 -6.62
N ILE A 112 -8.05 21.26 -7.11
CA ILE A 112 -8.10 19.81 -6.89
C ILE A 112 -7.92 19.46 -5.42
N LEU A 113 -7.03 20.17 -4.70
CA LEU A 113 -6.85 19.99 -3.27
C LEU A 113 -8.14 20.31 -2.51
N GLU A 114 -8.77 21.46 -2.80
CA GLU A 114 -10.04 21.86 -2.18
C GLU A 114 -11.14 20.83 -2.40
N VAL A 115 -11.25 20.31 -3.63
CA VAL A 115 -12.22 19.25 -3.97
C VAL A 115 -11.91 17.96 -3.21
N THR A 116 -10.64 17.54 -3.15
CA THR A 116 -10.25 16.33 -2.41
C THR A 116 -10.45 16.46 -0.90
N ASP A 117 -10.26 17.64 -0.33
CA ASP A 117 -10.50 17.89 1.10
C ASP A 117 -11.99 17.84 1.42
N ARG A 118 -12.84 18.41 0.56
CA ARG A 118 -14.29 18.28 0.67
C ARG A 118 -14.74 16.81 0.59
N PHE A 119 -14.14 16.01 -0.30
CA PHE A 119 -14.45 14.58 -0.36
C PHE A 119 -14.01 13.84 0.92
N GLN A 120 -12.86 14.20 1.51
CA GLN A 120 -12.41 13.62 2.78
C GLN A 120 -13.35 13.95 3.95
N GLU A 121 -13.93 15.15 3.98
CA GLU A 121 -14.94 15.54 4.96
C GLU A 121 -16.22 14.69 4.80
N ILE A 122 -16.72 14.55 3.57
CA ILE A 122 -17.90 13.71 3.26
C ILE A 122 -17.66 12.26 3.69
N LEU A 123 -16.49 11.70 3.37
CA LEU A 123 -16.12 10.35 3.78
C LEU A 123 -16.07 10.19 5.31
N SER A 124 -15.57 11.21 6.01
CA SER A 124 -15.50 11.20 7.48
C SER A 124 -16.91 11.20 8.09
N ASN A 125 -17.83 11.98 7.52
CA ASN A 125 -19.24 11.99 7.94
C ASN A 125 -19.92 10.64 7.66
N HIS A 126 -19.72 10.06 6.47
CA HIS A 126 -20.27 8.74 6.15
C HIS A 126 -19.74 7.64 7.08
N LEU A 127 -18.45 7.71 7.43
CA LEU A 127 -17.85 6.78 8.39
C LEU A 127 -18.45 6.97 9.79
N HIS A 128 -18.64 8.22 10.23
CA HIS A 128 -19.33 8.51 11.49
C HIS A 128 -20.74 7.92 11.52
N ASP A 129 -21.53 8.15 10.48
CA ASP A 129 -22.88 7.64 10.36
C ASP A 129 -22.91 6.11 10.37
N TYR A 130 -21.98 5.45 9.69
CA TYR A 130 -21.83 4.00 9.74
C TYR A 130 -21.61 3.47 11.17
N TYR A 131 -20.78 4.15 11.96
CA TYR A 131 -20.53 3.74 13.34
C TYR A 131 -21.72 3.99 14.27
N VAL A 132 -22.34 5.16 14.18
CA VAL A 132 -23.43 5.56 15.07
C VAL A 132 -24.73 4.84 14.71
N ASN A 133 -25.11 4.84 13.43
CA ASN A 133 -26.42 4.37 12.99
C ASN A 133 -26.43 2.87 12.68
N ASN A 134 -25.41 2.36 11.97
CA ASN A 134 -25.41 0.96 11.51
C ASN A 134 -24.82 0.01 12.57
N ARG A 135 -23.73 0.41 13.23
CA ARG A 135 -23.02 -0.41 14.22
C ARG A 135 -23.46 -0.17 15.66
N GLN A 136 -24.22 0.89 15.93
CA GLN A 136 -24.60 1.34 17.29
C GLN A 136 -23.40 1.46 18.23
N GLN A 137 -22.23 1.78 17.70
CA GLN A 137 -20.98 1.86 18.44
C GLN A 137 -20.54 3.31 18.50
N VAL A 138 -20.70 3.95 19.66
CA VAL A 138 -20.30 5.36 19.85
C VAL A 138 -18.80 5.50 20.16
N LYS A 139 -18.16 4.43 20.66
CA LYS A 139 -16.73 4.41 20.99
C LYS A 139 -15.91 3.80 19.85
N TYR A 140 -15.71 4.56 18.79
CA TYR A 140 -14.96 4.13 17.59
C TYR A 140 -13.70 4.98 17.31
N ALA A 141 -13.40 5.98 18.14
CA ALA A 141 -12.23 6.85 17.97
C ALA A 141 -10.90 6.08 17.88
N ASN A 142 -10.73 5.02 18.70
CA ASN A 142 -9.55 4.17 18.64
C ASN A 142 -9.41 3.44 17.28
N ARG A 143 -10.54 3.02 16.68
CA ARG A 143 -10.53 2.38 15.36
C ARG A 143 -10.10 3.37 14.28
N ILE A 144 -10.62 4.61 14.33
CA ILE A 144 -10.18 5.68 13.42
C ILE A 144 -8.69 5.97 13.58
N SER A 145 -8.21 6.10 14.82
CA SER A 145 -6.78 6.33 15.08
C SER A 145 -5.91 5.21 14.48
N ASN A 146 -6.31 3.95 14.65
CA ASN A 146 -5.62 2.81 14.05
C ASN A 146 -5.67 2.82 12.51
N MET A 147 -6.81 3.15 11.90
CA MET A 147 -6.93 3.33 10.45
C MET A 147 -5.97 4.42 9.93
N MET A 148 -5.92 5.56 10.62
CA MET A 148 -5.00 6.66 10.26
C MET A 148 -3.54 6.25 10.43
N LYS A 149 -3.20 5.51 11.48
CA LYS A 149 -1.85 4.97 11.69
C LYS A 149 -1.42 4.06 10.53
N ILE A 150 -2.29 3.14 10.11
CA ILE A 150 -2.03 2.24 8.97
C ILE A 150 -1.83 3.04 7.69
N ASN A 151 -2.75 3.97 7.39
CA ASN A 151 -2.68 4.79 6.19
C ASN A 151 -1.40 5.64 6.13
N ASN A 152 -0.98 6.22 7.26
CA ASN A 152 0.25 6.99 7.34
C ASN A 152 1.50 6.13 7.06
N ILE A 153 1.55 4.91 7.60
CA ILE A 153 2.65 3.98 7.32
C ILE A 153 2.68 3.62 5.83
N ILE A 154 1.53 3.31 5.22
CA ILE A 154 1.44 3.02 3.78
C ILE A 154 1.97 4.19 2.94
N GLN A 155 1.58 5.42 3.27
CA GLN A 155 2.07 6.62 2.57
C GLN A 155 3.59 6.78 2.69
N GLN A 156 4.15 6.56 3.88
CA GLN A 156 5.60 6.61 4.09
C GLN A 156 6.33 5.54 3.27
N CYS A 157 5.80 4.32 3.22
CA CYS A 157 6.37 3.26 2.40
C CYS A 157 6.34 3.63 0.91
N ILE A 158 5.23 4.19 0.41
CA ILE A 158 5.14 4.64 -0.99
C ILE A 158 6.15 5.75 -1.29
N TYR A 159 6.33 6.68 -0.37
CA TYR A 159 7.34 7.74 -0.51
C TYR A 159 8.76 7.16 -0.55
N ARG A 160 9.09 6.22 0.35
CA ARG A 160 10.39 5.53 0.37
C ARG A 160 10.66 4.79 -0.94
N ASP A 161 9.66 4.09 -1.48
CA ASP A 161 9.80 3.38 -2.75
C ASP A 161 10.02 4.32 -3.93
N ARG A 162 9.39 5.49 -3.92
CA ARG A 162 9.66 6.54 -4.91
C ARG A 162 11.11 6.99 -4.85
N VAL A 163 11.63 7.28 -3.65
CA VAL A 163 13.04 7.68 -3.46
C VAL A 163 13.99 6.57 -3.90
N LYS A 164 13.71 5.31 -3.53
CA LYS A 164 14.48 4.14 -3.97
C LYS A 164 14.48 3.99 -5.49
N SER A 165 13.33 4.15 -6.14
CA SER A 165 13.19 4.12 -7.59
C SER A 165 14.02 5.21 -8.27
N GLU A 166 13.99 6.46 -7.77
CA GLU A 166 14.83 7.54 -8.30
C GLU A 166 16.32 7.25 -8.11
N LEU A 167 16.73 6.69 -6.97
CA LEU A 167 18.11 6.30 -6.72
C LEU A 167 18.57 5.20 -7.70
N MET A 168 17.75 4.17 -7.91
CA MET A 168 18.03 3.09 -8.87
C MET A 168 18.20 3.61 -10.31
N LYS A 169 17.49 4.67 -10.69
CA LYS A 169 17.68 5.31 -12.01
C LYS A 169 19.02 6.02 -12.12
N VAL A 170 19.46 6.74 -11.07
CA VAL A 170 20.75 7.44 -11.07
C VAL A 170 21.92 6.47 -11.28
N PHE A 171 21.79 5.25 -10.77
CA PHE A 171 22.80 4.20 -10.93
C PHE A 171 22.56 3.28 -12.14
N ASP A 172 21.60 3.60 -13.02
CA ASP A 172 21.25 2.78 -14.18
C ASP A 172 21.07 1.29 -13.82
N VAL A 173 20.43 1.03 -12.68
CA VAL A 173 20.28 -0.33 -12.12
C VAL A 173 19.56 -1.26 -13.09
N PHE A 174 18.57 -0.73 -13.82
CA PHE A 174 17.81 -1.48 -14.81
C PHE A 174 17.94 -0.85 -16.20
N TYR A 175 18.23 -1.67 -17.22
CA TYR A 175 18.35 -1.22 -18.62
C TYR A 175 17.10 -1.49 -19.48
N VAL A 176 16.01 -1.94 -18.85
CA VAL A 176 14.76 -2.29 -19.55
C VAL A 176 14.02 -1.04 -19.97
N LYS A 177 13.70 -0.94 -21.27
CA LYS A 177 12.74 0.05 -21.76
C LYS A 177 11.34 -0.36 -21.30
N CYS A 178 10.85 0.26 -20.24
CA CYS A 178 9.48 0.06 -19.79
C CYS A 178 8.51 0.60 -20.85
N SER A 179 7.47 -0.18 -21.16
CA SER A 179 6.42 0.21 -22.10
C SER A 179 5.62 1.42 -21.61
N HIS A 180 5.55 1.65 -20.30
CA HIS A 180 4.98 2.87 -19.71
C HIS A 180 5.87 3.38 -18.56
N PRO A 181 6.57 4.50 -18.73
CA PRO A 181 7.42 5.08 -17.69
C PRO A 181 6.63 5.35 -16.41
N ASP A 182 5.38 5.83 -16.53
CA ASP A 182 4.51 6.19 -15.39
C ASP A 182 4.16 5.05 -14.43
N LEU A 183 4.42 3.78 -14.78
CA LEU A 183 4.20 2.64 -13.86
C LEU A 183 5.29 2.54 -12.79
N PHE A 184 6.49 3.06 -13.08
CA PHE A 184 7.66 3.02 -12.20
C PHE A 184 8.19 4.43 -11.85
N ILE A 185 7.80 5.42 -12.66
CA ILE A 185 8.15 6.82 -12.55
C ILE A 185 6.89 7.57 -12.14
N ASN A 186 6.72 7.77 -10.82
CA ASN A 186 5.79 8.79 -10.36
C ASN A 186 6.43 10.14 -10.68
N SER A 187 6.11 10.70 -11.84
CA SER A 187 6.25 12.13 -12.14
C SER A 187 5.41 12.93 -11.14
#